data_AF-A1UG80-F1
#
_entry.id   AF-A1UG80-F1
#
_cell.length_a   1.000
_cell.length_b   1.000
_cell.length_c   1.000
_cell.angle_alpha   90.00
_cell.angle_beta   90.00
_cell.angle_gamma   90.00
#
_symmetry.space_group_name_H-M   'P 1'
#
loop_
_entity.id
_entity.type
_entity.pdbx_description
1 polymer ?
#
loop_
_entity_poly.entity_id
_entity_poly.type
_entity_poly.pdbx_seq_one_letter_code
_entity_poly.pdbx_strand_id
1 'polypeptide(L)'
;MAEQRRIGFHWHLRRVMAAHNLWKSTELRPLLRSRGINLSDAQVYRLVTGEPQRIPSRTFAALCDIFDCTPNDLFEPYVEMQAAASANAPQPRELGVTPGNPVAKRIRIVQDDVDGTTPEA
;
A
#
# COMPACT_ATOMS: atom_id res chain seq x y z
N MET A 1 -1.54 18.59 -26.67
CA MET A 1 -2.35 18.56 -25.43
C MET A 1 -1.42 18.21 -24.28
N ALA A 2 -1.51 18.89 -23.14
CA ALA A 2 -0.72 18.50 -21.96
C ALA A 2 -1.27 17.18 -21.40
N GLU A 3 -0.42 16.17 -21.27
CA GLU A 3 -0.83 14.87 -20.75
C GLU A 3 -1.19 14.98 -19.26
N GLN A 4 -2.46 14.79 -18.94
CA GLN A 4 -2.99 15.02 -17.61
C GLN A 4 -2.67 13.82 -16.70
N ARG A 5 -1.52 13.91 -16.02
CA ARG A 5 -1.08 12.90 -15.05
C ARG A 5 -2.11 12.74 -13.94
N ARG A 6 -2.64 11.52 -13.80
CA ARG A 6 -3.44 11.13 -12.64
C ARG A 6 -2.52 10.84 -11.46
N ILE A 7 -2.87 11.35 -10.29
CA ILE A 7 -2.07 11.25 -9.07
C ILE A 7 -2.94 10.58 -8.00
N GLY A 8 -2.43 9.49 -7.44
CA GLY A 8 -2.98 8.86 -6.24
C GLY A 8 -2.00 9.01 -5.07
N PHE A 9 -2.34 8.43 -3.92
CA PHE A 9 -1.43 8.32 -2.78
C PHE A 9 -1.70 7.06 -1.98
N HIS A 10 -0.69 6.59 -1.25
CA HIS A 10 -0.87 5.56 -0.24
C HIS A 10 -0.91 6.18 1.15
N TRP A 11 -1.81 5.68 1.99
CA TRP A 11 -2.01 6.12 3.35
C TRP A 11 -1.50 5.07 4.34
N HIS A 12 -0.42 5.40 5.05
CA HIS A 12 0.36 4.43 5.82
C HIS A 12 0.17 4.52 7.34
N LEU A 13 -0.75 5.38 7.83
CA LEU A 13 -0.93 5.62 9.28
C LEU A 13 -1.06 4.34 10.10
N ARG A 14 -1.78 3.32 9.63
CA ARG A 14 -1.90 2.04 10.37
C ARG A 14 -0.56 1.31 10.53
N ARG A 15 0.34 1.41 9.54
CA ARG A 15 1.70 0.84 9.62
C ARG A 15 2.56 1.63 10.60
N VAL A 16 2.50 2.96 10.54
CA VAL A 16 3.22 3.85 11.48
C VAL A 16 2.74 3.64 12.92
N MET A 17 1.43 3.56 13.16
CA MET A 17 0.87 3.22 14.47
C MET A 17 1.44 1.91 15.02
N ALA A 18 1.44 0.85 14.21
CA ALA A 18 1.96 -0.46 14.60
C ALA A 18 3.47 -0.42 14.95
N ALA A 19 4.27 0.35 14.20
CA ALA A 19 5.69 0.55 14.50
C ALA A 19 5.92 1.24 15.87
N HIS A 20 4.97 2.05 16.33
CA HIS A 20 4.98 2.71 17.64
C HIS A 20 4.19 1.94 18.70
N ASN A 21 3.92 0.65 18.49
CA ASN A 21 3.14 -0.24 19.37
C ASN A 21 1.68 0.22 19.65
N LEU A 22 1.11 1.10 18.82
CA LEU A 22 -0.30 1.44 18.84
C LEU A 22 -1.07 0.51 17.88
N TRP A 23 -2.00 -0.28 18.42
CA TRP A 23 -2.73 -1.28 17.65
C TRP A 23 -4.22 -0.94 17.50
N LYS A 24 -4.75 0.01 18.28
CA LYS A 24 -6.16 0.42 18.28
C LYS A 24 -6.30 1.90 17.96
N SER A 25 -7.30 2.25 17.14
CA SER A 25 -7.64 3.65 16.83
C SER A 25 -8.01 4.47 18.07
N THR A 26 -8.56 3.82 19.11
CA THR A 26 -8.91 4.45 20.39
C THR A 26 -7.69 4.99 21.15
N GLU A 27 -6.50 4.41 20.96
CA GLU A 27 -5.24 4.81 21.60
C GLU A 27 -4.66 6.10 20.97
N LEU A 28 -4.95 6.35 19.69
CA LEU A 28 -4.54 7.58 18.99
C LEU A 28 -5.33 8.82 19.43
N ARG A 29 -6.60 8.64 19.85
CA ARG A 29 -7.48 9.74 20.25
C ARG A 29 -6.96 10.60 21.43
N PRO A 30 -6.46 10.06 22.55
CA PRO A 30 -5.86 10.88 23.61
C PRO A 30 -4.58 11.60 23.15
N LEU A 31 -3.77 10.97 22.29
CA LEU A 31 -2.55 11.60 21.74
C LEU A 31 -2.88 12.80 20.86
N LEU A 32 -3.89 12.70 19.99
CA LEU A 32 -4.41 13.85 19.22
C LEU A 32 -4.98 14.94 20.13
N ARG A 33 -5.73 14.58 21.17
CA ARG A 33 -6.27 15.54 22.14
C ARG A 33 -5.18 16.32 22.88
N SER A 34 -4.06 15.68 23.22
CA SER A 34 -2.92 16.35 23.89
C SER A 34 -2.35 17.52 23.06
N ARG A 35 -2.53 17.49 21.74
CA ARG A 35 -2.12 18.52 20.77
C ARG A 35 -3.26 19.46 20.38
N GLY A 36 -4.34 19.47 21.15
CA GLY A 36 -5.52 20.31 20.92
C GLY A 36 -6.39 19.86 19.74
N ILE A 37 -6.33 18.57 19.35
CA ILE A 37 -7.11 18.03 18.23
C ILE A 37 -8.21 17.10 18.73
N ASN A 38 -9.44 17.61 18.69
CA ASN A 38 -10.62 16.91 19.21
C ASN A 38 -11.39 16.23 18.07
N LEU A 39 -11.06 14.96 17.80
CA LEU A 39 -11.83 14.10 16.90
C LEU A 39 -12.79 13.16 17.66
N SER A 40 -13.90 12.82 17.01
CA SER A 40 -14.78 11.74 17.44
C SER A 40 -14.16 10.36 17.14
N ASP A 41 -14.62 9.33 17.83
CA ASP A 41 -14.05 7.98 17.66
C ASP A 41 -14.20 7.47 16.22
N ALA A 42 -15.38 7.69 15.60
CA ALA A 42 -15.63 7.39 14.19
C ALA A 42 -14.81 8.23 13.20
N GLN A 43 -14.31 9.42 13.58
CA GLN A 43 -13.35 10.17 12.78
C GLN A 43 -11.95 9.56 12.88
N VAL A 44 -11.49 9.20 14.07
CA VAL A 44 -10.18 8.55 14.27
C VAL A 44 -10.16 7.16 13.63
N TYR A 45 -11.22 6.36 13.79
CA TYR A 45 -11.36 5.06 13.12
C TYR A 45 -11.22 5.19 11.60
N ARG A 46 -11.99 6.08 10.96
CA ARG A 46 -11.90 6.30 9.50
C ARG A 46 -10.52 6.80 9.06
N LEU A 47 -9.87 7.64 9.87
CA LEU A 47 -8.51 8.13 9.63
C LEU A 47 -7.48 6.98 9.69
N VAL A 48 -7.70 5.94 10.50
CA VAL A 48 -6.76 4.81 10.65
C VAL A 48 -7.06 3.67 9.67
N THR A 49 -8.31 3.42 9.30
CA THR A 49 -8.71 2.24 8.52
C THR A 49 -8.99 2.49 7.04
N GLY A 50 -9.21 3.74 6.62
CA GLY A 50 -9.53 4.09 5.24
C GLY A 50 -8.61 5.19 4.71
N GLU A 51 -8.68 5.42 3.40
CA GLU A 51 -8.00 6.54 2.76
C GLU A 51 -8.78 7.86 3.02
N PRO A 52 -8.19 8.83 3.74
CA PRO A 52 -8.91 10.02 4.15
C PRO A 52 -8.99 11.05 3.02
N GLN A 53 -10.19 11.26 2.48
CA GLN A 53 -10.46 12.25 1.42
C GLN A 53 -10.11 13.70 1.81
N ARG A 54 -10.14 14.03 3.10
CA ARG A 54 -9.73 15.34 3.65
C ARG A 54 -9.16 15.17 5.05
N ILE A 55 -7.97 15.72 5.29
CA ILE A 55 -7.36 15.84 6.62
C ILE A 55 -7.07 17.33 6.86
N PRO A 56 -7.41 17.92 8.03
CA PRO A 56 -6.91 19.23 8.41
C PRO A 56 -5.38 19.20 8.53
N SER A 57 -4.67 20.20 7.98
CA SER A 57 -3.20 20.26 8.03
C SER A 57 -2.63 20.17 9.45
N ARG A 58 -3.31 20.77 10.44
CA ARG A 58 -2.97 20.63 11.86
C ARG A 58 -3.04 19.17 12.34
N THR A 59 -4.03 18.39 11.90
CA THR A 59 -4.14 16.97 12.23
C THR A 59 -3.01 16.17 11.59
N PHE A 60 -2.67 16.45 10.34
CA PHE A 60 -1.55 15.79 9.68
C PHE A 60 -0.21 16.09 10.38
N ALA A 61 0.08 17.36 10.67
CA ALA A 61 1.29 17.75 11.43
C ALA A 61 1.34 17.13 12.83
N ALA A 62 0.20 17.02 13.52
CA ALA A 62 0.13 16.36 14.82
C ALA A 62 0.35 14.84 14.74
N LEU A 63 0.03 14.17 13.62
CA LEU A 63 0.39 12.76 13.44
C LEU A 63 1.92 12.61 13.29
N CYS A 64 2.56 13.46 12.49
CA CYS A 64 4.01 13.50 12.36
C CYS A 64 4.69 13.68 13.74
N ASP A 65 4.21 14.60 14.56
CA ASP A 65 4.72 14.88 15.91
C ASP A 65 4.36 13.81 16.96
N ILE A 66 3.27 13.05 16.78
CA ILE A 66 2.94 11.89 17.65
C ILE A 66 3.89 10.71 17.39
N PHE A 67 4.26 10.50 16.13
CA PHE A 67 5.04 9.34 15.69
C PHE A 67 6.49 9.68 15.31
N ASP A 68 6.98 10.87 15.62
CA ASP A 68 8.33 11.36 15.29
C ASP A 68 8.74 11.03 13.83
N CYS A 69 7.81 11.23 12.90
CA CYS A 69 7.93 10.79 11.51
C CYS A 69 7.71 11.91 10.50
N THR A 70 8.13 11.70 9.26
CA THR A 70 8.00 12.67 8.18
C THR A 70 6.65 12.55 7.47
N PRO A 71 6.20 13.60 6.75
CA PRO A 71 5.02 13.52 5.88
C PRO A 71 4.98 12.32 4.94
N ASN A 72 6.13 11.90 4.38
CA ASN A 72 6.22 10.79 3.43
C ASN A 72 5.97 9.42 4.08
N ASP A 73 6.26 9.29 5.38
CA ASP A 73 6.01 8.04 6.13
C ASP A 73 4.51 7.78 6.35
N LEU A 74 3.69 8.84 6.28
CA LEU A 74 2.23 8.77 6.39
C LEU A 74 1.54 8.82 5.01
N PHE A 75 2.04 9.64 4.09
CA PHE A 75 1.43 9.96 2.80
C PHE A 75 2.45 9.81 1.66
N GLU A 76 2.31 8.76 0.86
CA GLU A 76 3.21 8.46 -0.26
C GLU A 76 2.50 8.71 -1.60
N PRO A 77 2.76 9.84 -2.30
CA PRO A 77 2.11 10.15 -3.57
C PRO A 77 2.69 9.27 -4.70
N TYR A 78 1.83 8.80 -5.59
CA TYR A 78 2.22 8.05 -6.79
C TYR A 78 1.49 8.55 -8.04
N VAL A 79 2.12 8.35 -9.20
CA VAL A 79 1.48 8.61 -10.50
C VAL A 79 0.72 7.36 -10.91
N GLU A 80 -0.59 7.48 -11.14
CA GLU A 80 -1.37 6.41 -11.77
C GLU A 80 -0.90 6.28 -13.22
N MET A 81 -0.09 5.27 -13.50
CA MET A 81 0.16 4.85 -14.88
C MET A 81 -1.14 4.28 -15.45
N GLN A 82 -1.85 5.09 -16.25
CA GLN A 82 -2.78 4.53 -17.20
C GLN A 82 -1.97 3.60 -18.11
N ALA A 83 -2.30 2.31 -18.12
CA ALA A 83 -1.83 1.44 -19.18
C ALA A 83 -2.31 2.06 -20.49
N ALA A 84 -1.38 2.63 -21.27
CA ALA A 84 -1.69 3.08 -22.60
C ALA A 84 -2.22 1.87 -23.34
N ALA A 85 -3.48 1.93 -23.76
CA ALA A 85 -4.00 1.05 -24.79
C ALA A 85 -3.21 1.40 -26.06
N SER A 86 -2.02 0.81 -26.20
CA SER A 86 -1.19 0.99 -27.37
C SER A 86 -2.04 0.61 -28.57
N ALA A 87 -2.23 1.55 -29.49
CA ALA A 87 -2.94 1.29 -30.74
C ALA A 87 -2.27 0.17 -31.57
N ASN A 88 -1.03 -0.20 -31.21
CA ASN A 88 -0.23 -1.29 -31.77
C ASN A 88 0.01 -2.44 -30.76
N ALA A 89 -0.80 -2.60 -29.70
CA ALA A 89 -0.77 -3.83 -28.92
C ALA A 89 -1.37 -4.97 -29.77
N PRO A 90 -0.62 -6.04 -30.07
CA PRO A 90 -1.14 -7.14 -30.89
C PRO A 90 -2.34 -7.78 -30.18
N GLN A 91 -3.40 -8.02 -30.95
CA GLN A 91 -4.62 -8.65 -30.46
C GLN A 91 -4.30 -10.06 -29.93
N PRO A 92 -5.04 -10.58 -28.94
CA PRO A 92 -4.80 -11.93 -28.40
C PRO A 92 -4.74 -13.04 -29.47
N ARG A 93 -5.47 -12.88 -30.59
CA ARG A 93 -5.40 -13.78 -31.76
C ARG A 93 -4.07 -13.72 -32.51
N GLU A 94 -3.44 -12.55 -32.63
CA GLU A 94 -2.12 -12.38 -33.26
C GLU A 94 -1.01 -12.98 -32.38
N LEU A 95 -1.22 -13.00 -31.07
CA LEU A 95 -0.39 -13.73 -30.09
C LEU A 95 -0.68 -15.23 -30.03
N GLY A 96 -1.57 -15.78 -30.86
CA GLY A 96 -1.94 -17.20 -30.87
C GLY A 96 -2.75 -17.66 -29.65
N VAL A 97 -3.23 -16.74 -28.81
CA VAL A 97 -4.01 -17.04 -27.61
C VAL A 97 -5.47 -17.25 -27.99
N THR A 98 -5.90 -18.52 -28.04
CA THR A 98 -7.31 -18.89 -28.22
C THR A 98 -7.96 -19.28 -26.89
N PRO A 99 -9.29 -19.09 -26.73
CA PRO A 99 -10.00 -19.60 -25.56
C PRO A 99 -9.82 -21.12 -25.44
N GLY A 100 -9.17 -21.56 -24.37
CA GLY A 100 -8.82 -22.97 -24.13
C GLY A 100 -7.36 -23.36 -24.40
N ASN A 101 -6.56 -22.51 -25.06
CA ASN A 101 -5.13 -22.80 -25.31
C ASN A 101 -4.22 -21.60 -24.92
N PRO A 102 -3.84 -21.47 -23.64
CA PRO A 102 -2.91 -20.44 -23.19
C PRO A 102 -1.48 -20.72 -23.66
N VAL A 103 -0.80 -19.71 -24.20
CA VAL A 103 0.57 -19.80 -24.73
C VAL A 103 1.63 -20.08 -23.64
N ALA A 104 1.35 -19.69 -22.39
CA ALA A 104 2.25 -19.95 -21.26
C ALA A 104 2.04 -21.36 -20.68
N LYS A 105 3.00 -22.27 -20.89
CA LYS A 105 3.06 -23.54 -20.15
C LYS A 105 3.23 -23.27 -18.65
N ARG A 106 2.37 -23.88 -17.82
CA ARG A 106 2.57 -23.94 -16.36
C ARG A 106 3.87 -24.68 -16.06
N ILE A 107 4.86 -23.98 -15.52
CA ILE A 107 6.12 -24.57 -15.04
C ILE A 107 5.86 -25.15 -13.65
N ARG A 108 6.17 -26.44 -13.44
CA ARG A 108 6.18 -27.05 -12.11
C ARG A 108 7.60 -26.96 -11.56
N ILE A 109 7.80 -26.17 -10.52
CA ILE A 109 9.07 -26.11 -9.80
C ILE A 109 9.20 -27.42 -9.01
N VAL A 110 10.24 -28.19 -9.30
CA VAL A 110 10.66 -29.32 -8.46
C VAL A 110 11.73 -28.79 -7.53
N GLN A 111 11.51 -28.97 -6.23
CA GLN A 111 12.53 -28.69 -5.21
C GLN A 111 13.44 -29.92 -5.13
N ASP A 112 14.73 -29.73 -5.40
CA ASP A 112 15.75 -30.76 -5.28
C ASP A 112 16.14 -30.85 -3.80
N ASP A 113 15.91 -32.02 -3.19
CA ASP A 113 16.16 -32.25 -1.76
C ASP A 113 17.60 -32.73 -1.58
N VAL A 114 18.50 -31.78 -1.31
CA VAL A 114 19.92 -32.03 -1.06
C VAL A 114 20.16 -32.26 0.43
N ASP A 115 19.93 -33.49 0.91
CA ASP A 115 20.38 -33.91 2.24
C ASP A 115 21.63 -34.80 2.13
N GLY A 116 22.75 -34.31 2.69
CA GLY A 116 24.03 -35.01 2.70
C GLY A 116 24.55 -35.20 4.13
N THR A 117 24.73 -36.45 4.57
CA THR A 117 25.40 -36.92 5.80
C THR A 117 25.35 -38.46 5.85
N THR A 118 26.30 -39.25 6.38
CA THR A 118 27.75 -39.16 6.68
C THR A 118 28.22 -40.63 6.82
N PRO A 119 29.44 -41.04 6.40
CA PRO A 119 29.77 -42.47 6.21
C PRO A 119 30.20 -43.20 7.49
N GLU A 120 29.83 -44.49 7.59
CA GLU A 120 30.41 -45.57 8.42
C GLU A 120 29.81 -46.90 7.92
N ALA A 121 30.48 -48.07 7.93
CA ALA A 121 31.84 -48.44 8.36
C ALA A 121 32.38 -49.59 7.49
#